data_AF-A0A0Q6A1B9-F1
#
_entry.id   AF-A0A0Q6A1B9-F1
#
_cell.length_a   1.000
_cell.length_b   1.000
_cell.length_c   1.000
_cell.angle_alpha   90.00
_cell.angle_beta   90.00
_cell.angle_gamma   90.00
#
_symmetry.space_group_name_H-M   'P 1'
#
loop_
_entity.id
_entity.type
_entity.pdbx_description
1 polymer ?
#
loop_
_entity_poly.entity_id
_entity_poly.type
_entity_poly.pdbx_seq_one_letter_code
_entity_poly.pdbx_strand_id
1 'polypeptide(L)'
;MKCIQYCLLVFFLLFLYDCNGQQSKKIECNKDTAIKIIGELSESKLQTKYIDSISHHKRGLSFMIDSLKIKNEDFYEVKTGYNGEFHWETYHIFYVNKNNCKKILINEVVSGNIIPIDTWRKLQKQKKMETKKKDGSDFADLFNESSNIKFTPSDLNKNNNNEVKEFKIKLNSFEAKNPTSEDFNVDDLSILINNETFTNNEAYVDSSWLDYFINKYKIDYNLLYGLMDLALKKEDYRAVKIILNHGYIISKKEIKDAELSLKYYESLNGKIDTDEFYDPSFSQISKIYTFIKSKYLINHIEDPDGYTNLRKEKNASSEILQKIQSGETIEVLDNTGDWFQVKTKKGKTGYVHKSRIKSGNNNKSSASLELYDRPDFSSFSKEILVKEEIEIVHQNLGWNFIKVNGITGYLPTEEKKEELLKEDKKKFSFLAEEEDIKPEKKKGFWDNLFG
;
A
#
# COMPACT_ATOMS: atom_id res chain seq x y z
N MET A 1 61.06 36.99 -44.82
CA MET A 1 62.09 36.51 -43.86
C MET A 1 61.33 35.99 -42.65
N LYS A 2 61.09 34.66 -42.53
CA LYS A 2 61.93 33.66 -41.82
C LYS A 2 62.19 34.07 -40.36
N CYS A 3 62.05 33.26 -39.31
CA CYS A 3 61.65 31.87 -39.14
C CYS A 3 61.59 31.61 -37.62
N ILE A 4 60.83 30.60 -37.24
CA ILE A 4 60.82 29.96 -35.91
C ILE A 4 62.17 29.22 -35.67
N GLN A 5 62.44 28.89 -34.38
CA GLN A 5 63.17 27.69 -33.90
C GLN A 5 64.68 27.76 -33.56
N TYR A 6 65.02 27.74 -32.27
CA TYR A 6 65.63 26.60 -31.52
C TYR A 6 66.42 27.10 -30.29
N CYS A 7 66.04 26.68 -29.08
CA CYS A 7 66.82 25.72 -28.29
C CYS A 7 66.16 25.42 -26.93
N LEU A 8 65.58 24.21 -26.88
CA LEU A 8 65.41 23.40 -25.68
C LEU A 8 66.78 23.06 -25.06
N LEU A 9 66.74 22.65 -23.77
CA LEU A 9 67.78 22.04 -22.93
C LEU A 9 68.71 22.98 -22.16
N VAL A 10 68.39 23.20 -20.88
CA VAL A 10 69.14 22.78 -19.66
C VAL A 10 68.20 23.11 -18.48
N PHE A 11 67.21 22.26 -18.15
CA PHE A 11 67.27 21.23 -17.10
C PHE A 11 68.39 21.37 -16.04
N PHE A 12 67.95 21.48 -14.79
CA PHE A 12 68.63 21.04 -13.56
C PHE A 12 69.49 22.06 -12.78
N LEU A 13 69.19 22.12 -11.48
CA LEU A 13 69.94 22.68 -10.35
C LEU A 13 69.95 24.20 -10.17
N LEU A 14 69.02 24.67 -9.33
CA LEU A 14 69.36 25.21 -8.00
C LEU A 14 68.09 25.29 -7.14
N PHE A 15 67.83 24.20 -6.42
CA PHE A 15 67.20 24.26 -5.11
C PHE A 15 68.11 25.13 -4.21
N LEU A 16 67.53 26.09 -3.48
CA LEU A 16 67.42 26.02 -2.02
C LEU A 16 67.02 27.38 -1.41
N TYR A 17 66.16 27.27 -0.41
CA TYR A 17 65.81 28.25 0.63
C TYR A 17 64.93 29.45 0.25
N ASP A 18 63.62 29.21 0.26
CA ASP A 18 62.73 30.09 1.05
C ASP A 18 61.67 29.24 1.76
N CYS A 19 62.04 28.67 2.90
CA CYS A 19 61.12 28.02 3.84
C CYS A 19 60.37 29.11 4.60
N ASN A 20 59.37 29.72 3.98
CA ASN A 20 58.38 30.49 4.71
C ASN A 20 57.42 29.51 5.39
N GLY A 21 57.63 29.31 6.68
CA GLY A 21 56.81 28.47 7.53
C GLY A 21 55.36 28.96 7.56
N GLN A 22 54.48 28.26 6.86
CA GLN A 22 53.07 28.21 7.25
C GLN A 22 52.97 27.35 8.50
N GLN A 23 53.02 27.99 9.67
CA GLN A 23 52.52 27.40 10.91
C GLN A 23 51.07 26.97 10.64
N SER A 24 50.82 25.66 10.67
CA SER A 24 49.47 25.12 10.67
C SER A 24 48.73 25.68 11.88
N LYS A 25 47.72 26.52 11.64
CA LYS A 25 46.80 26.96 12.69
C LYS A 25 46.24 25.72 13.37
N LYS A 26 46.64 25.49 14.62
CA LYS A 26 46.09 24.43 15.48
C LYS A 26 44.61 24.78 15.67
N ILE A 27 43.72 24.08 14.97
CA ILE A 27 42.27 24.28 15.08
C ILE A 27 41.88 23.99 16.53
N GLU A 28 41.56 25.02 17.29
CA GLU A 28 41.06 24.87 18.65
C GLU A 28 39.63 24.35 18.59
N CYS A 29 39.37 23.24 19.28
CA CYS A 29 38.09 22.54 19.21
C CYS A 29 37.05 23.25 20.10
N ASN A 30 36.40 24.26 19.54
CA ASN A 30 35.28 24.96 20.16
C ASN A 30 33.92 24.38 19.69
N LYS A 31 32.83 24.85 20.29
CA LYS A 31 31.45 24.40 20.00
C LYS A 31 31.09 24.49 18.50
N ASP A 32 31.39 25.62 17.87
CA ASP A 32 31.09 25.86 16.45
C ASP A 32 31.90 24.93 15.53
N THR A 33 33.16 24.70 15.87
CA THR A 33 34.03 23.76 15.15
C THR A 33 33.49 22.34 15.25
N ALA A 34 33.00 21.92 16.43
CA ALA A 34 32.38 20.62 16.62
C ALA A 34 31.09 20.48 15.78
N ILE A 35 30.21 21.48 15.79
CA ILE A 35 28.98 21.49 14.98
C ILE A 35 29.33 21.41 13.49
N LYS A 36 30.29 22.20 13.02
CA LYS A 36 30.71 22.19 11.61
C LYS A 36 31.22 20.81 11.18
N ILE A 37 32.09 20.20 11.99
CA ILE A 37 32.63 18.87 11.72
C ILE A 37 31.50 17.84 11.64
N ILE A 38 30.56 17.86 12.60
CA ILE A 38 29.42 16.96 12.58
C ILE A 38 28.52 17.21 11.37
N GLY A 39 28.23 18.47 11.02
CA GLY A 39 27.43 18.82 9.84
C GLY A 39 28.07 18.38 8.52
N GLU A 40 29.40 18.28 8.45
CA GLU A 40 30.12 17.84 7.26
C GLU A 40 30.19 16.32 7.06
N LEU A 41 29.85 15.54 8.10
CA LEU A 41 29.78 14.08 8.04
C LEU A 41 28.76 13.62 7.00
N SER A 42 29.05 12.48 6.36
CA SER A 42 28.15 11.85 5.39
C SER A 42 26.74 11.60 5.95
N GLU A 43 26.67 11.17 7.20
CA GLU A 43 25.46 10.88 7.95
C GLU A 43 24.58 12.12 8.12
N SER A 44 25.19 13.23 8.52
CA SER A 44 24.50 14.51 8.70
C SER A 44 24.10 15.13 7.37
N LYS A 45 24.94 15.03 6.33
CA LYS A 45 24.59 15.50 4.97
C LYS A 45 23.40 14.76 4.36
N LEU A 46 23.25 13.46 4.65
CA LEU A 46 22.06 12.71 4.25
C LEU A 46 20.81 13.25 4.93
N GLN A 47 20.88 13.55 6.23
CA GLN A 47 19.78 14.17 6.98
C GLN A 47 19.44 15.56 6.45
N THR A 48 20.44 16.38 6.10
CA THR A 48 20.22 17.70 5.49
C THR A 48 19.44 17.59 4.18
N LYS A 49 19.81 16.65 3.30
CA LYS A 49 19.09 16.44 2.02
C LYS A 49 17.63 16.05 2.24
N TYR A 50 17.35 15.24 3.26
CA TYR A 50 16.01 14.84 3.64
C TYR A 50 15.19 16.01 4.20
N ILE A 51 15.77 16.82 5.11
CA ILE A 51 15.08 18.01 5.63
C ILE A 51 14.83 19.05 4.52
N ASP A 52 15.78 19.20 3.59
CA ASP A 52 15.63 20.09 2.44
C ASP A 52 14.48 19.65 1.52
N SER A 53 14.29 18.34 1.31
CA SER A 53 13.23 17.82 0.44
C SER A 53 11.83 18.05 1.02
N ILE A 54 11.67 17.95 2.34
CA ILE A 54 10.38 18.15 3.02
C ILE A 54 10.07 19.61 3.37
N SER A 55 11.09 20.46 3.48
CA SER A 55 10.92 21.87 3.89
C SER A 55 10.94 22.86 2.72
N HIS A 56 11.17 22.40 1.49
CA HIS A 56 11.38 23.25 0.31
C HIS A 56 12.45 24.33 0.54
N HIS A 57 13.59 23.95 1.10
CA HIS A 57 14.71 24.83 1.46
C HIS A 57 14.40 25.90 2.52
N LYS A 58 13.26 25.81 3.23
CA LYS A 58 12.90 26.77 4.28
C LYS A 58 13.50 26.44 5.65
N ARG A 59 13.90 25.19 5.87
CA ARG A 59 14.47 24.71 7.14
C ARG A 59 15.64 23.79 6.85
N GLY A 60 16.62 23.76 7.76
CA GLY A 60 17.82 22.93 7.64
C GLY A 60 18.05 22.06 8.86
N LEU A 61 19.06 21.18 8.76
CA LEU A 61 19.52 20.37 9.88
C LEU A 61 19.87 21.27 11.08
N SER A 62 19.23 21.00 12.20
CA SER A 62 19.42 21.75 13.43
C SER A 62 20.37 21.00 14.36
N PHE A 63 21.05 21.75 15.22
CA PHE A 63 22.02 21.21 16.16
C PHE A 63 21.72 21.67 17.59
N MET A 64 21.79 20.75 18.54
CA MET A 64 21.81 21.05 19.97
C MET A 64 23.15 20.57 20.53
N ILE A 65 23.84 21.42 21.29
CA ILE A 65 25.18 21.12 21.81
C ILE A 65 25.27 21.27 23.33
N ASP A 66 25.79 20.24 23.97
CA ASP A 66 26.11 20.25 25.40
C ASP A 66 27.54 19.73 25.66
N SER A 67 27.91 19.57 26.92
CA SER A 67 29.24 19.20 27.39
C SER A 67 29.18 18.13 28.46
N LEU A 68 29.98 17.08 28.31
CA LEU A 68 30.03 16.00 29.27
C LEU A 68 31.39 15.31 29.29
N LYS A 69 31.59 14.42 30.27
CA LYS A 69 32.79 13.59 30.41
C LYS A 69 32.47 12.13 30.12
N ILE A 70 33.25 11.52 29.23
CA ILE A 70 33.19 10.07 28.94
C ILE A 70 34.57 9.49 29.30
N LYS A 71 34.61 8.57 30.28
CA LYS A 71 35.85 7.89 30.71
C LYS A 71 37.01 8.87 30.99
N ASN A 72 36.72 9.95 31.73
CA ASN A 72 37.65 11.04 32.08
C ASN A 72 38.18 11.91 30.93
N GLU A 73 37.61 11.81 29.73
CA GLU A 73 37.86 12.76 28.64
C GLU A 73 36.66 13.70 28.44
N ASP A 74 36.91 14.97 28.13
CA ASP A 74 35.86 15.95 27.86
C ASP A 74 35.37 15.88 26.40
N PHE A 75 34.05 15.85 26.22
CA PHE A 75 33.38 15.82 24.92
C PHE A 75 32.31 16.90 24.80
N TYR A 76 32.09 17.39 23.58
CA TYR A 76 30.83 18.04 23.20
C TYR A 76 29.83 16.96 22.80
N GLU A 77 28.65 16.94 23.41
CA GLU A 77 27.51 16.18 22.93
C GLU A 77 26.81 17.01 21.86
N VAL A 78 26.75 16.52 20.62
CA VAL A 78 26.13 17.20 19.48
C VAL A 78 24.97 16.37 18.98
N LYS A 79 23.75 16.84 19.22
CA LYS A 79 22.52 16.22 18.70
C LYS A 79 22.19 16.86 17.36
N THR A 80 22.10 16.04 16.32
CA THR A 80 21.55 16.46 15.03
C THR A 80 20.07 16.12 14.98
N GLY A 81 19.27 17.02 14.43
CA GLY A 81 17.84 16.86 14.47
C GLY A 81 17.08 17.88 13.65
N TYR A 82 15.76 17.76 13.67
CA TYR A 82 14.85 18.70 13.06
C TYR A 82 14.12 19.48 14.16
N ASN A 83 14.19 20.81 14.07
CA ASN A 83 13.46 21.70 14.97
C ASN A 83 12.09 22.02 14.33
N GLY A 84 11.10 21.20 14.68
CA GLY A 84 9.72 21.39 14.25
C GLY A 84 9.06 22.59 14.92
N GLU A 85 7.84 22.90 14.49
CA GLU A 85 7.05 23.98 15.08
C GLU A 85 6.57 23.67 16.50
N PHE A 86 6.37 22.38 16.80
CA PHE A 86 5.81 21.91 18.07
C PHE A 86 6.82 21.15 18.94
N HIS A 87 7.80 20.47 18.35
CA HIS A 87 8.80 19.69 19.09
C HIS A 87 10.12 19.52 18.34
N TRP A 88 11.14 19.09 19.08
CA TRP A 88 12.47 18.74 18.57
C TRP A 88 12.59 17.24 18.32
N GLU A 89 13.01 16.85 17.11
CA GLU A 89 13.27 15.45 16.76
C GLU A 89 14.77 15.21 16.64
N THR A 90 15.32 14.30 17.45
CA THR A 90 16.74 13.95 17.39
C THR A 90 16.96 12.76 16.46
N TYR A 91 17.84 12.90 15.48
CA TYR A 91 18.23 11.82 14.59
C TYR A 91 19.48 11.08 15.08
N HIS A 92 20.55 11.81 15.38
CA HIS A 92 21.80 11.23 15.89
C HIS A 92 22.36 12.05 17.04
N ILE A 93 23.06 11.37 17.96
CA ILE A 93 23.80 12.00 19.05
C ILE A 93 25.27 11.64 18.87
N PHE A 94 26.09 12.64 18.57
CA PHE A 94 27.53 12.52 18.41
C PHE A 94 28.27 13.06 19.62
N TYR A 95 29.48 12.58 19.86
CA TYR A 95 30.38 13.08 20.90
C TYR A 95 31.72 13.46 20.28
N VAL A 96 32.06 14.73 20.31
CA VAL A 96 33.29 15.28 19.72
C VAL A 96 34.29 15.63 20.83
N ASN A 97 35.48 15.03 20.81
CA ASN A 97 36.48 15.27 21.85
C ASN A 97 36.95 16.73 21.85
N LYS A 98 36.88 17.39 23.01
CA LYS A 98 37.19 18.83 23.14
C LYS A 98 38.66 19.18 22.94
N ASN A 99 39.58 18.22 23.02
CA ASN A 99 41.01 18.51 22.89
C ASN A 99 41.49 18.51 21.45
N ASN A 100 40.82 17.77 20.56
CA ASN A 100 41.30 17.55 19.20
C ASN A 100 40.25 17.61 18.10
N CYS A 101 38.95 17.58 18.40
CA CYS A 101 37.86 17.55 17.41
C CYS A 101 37.93 16.41 16.36
N LYS A 102 38.86 15.47 16.53
CA LYS A 102 39.11 14.35 15.61
C LYS A 102 38.48 13.05 16.11
N LYS A 103 38.51 12.84 17.43
CA LYS A 103 37.87 11.68 18.05
C LYS A 103 36.37 11.94 18.14
N ILE A 104 35.62 11.27 17.27
CA ILE A 104 34.15 11.33 17.19
C ILE A 104 33.58 9.98 17.60
N LEU A 105 32.69 10.00 18.58
CA LEU A 105 31.88 8.87 18.99
C LEU A 105 30.42 9.14 18.60
N ILE A 106 29.61 8.10 18.58
CA ILE A 106 28.17 8.18 18.30
C ILE A 106 27.40 7.27 19.24
N ASN A 107 26.22 7.70 19.63
CA ASN A 107 25.27 6.87 20.37
C ASN A 107 24.61 5.85 19.44
N GLU A 108 24.80 4.56 19.70
CA GLU A 108 24.16 3.50 18.94
C GLU A 108 22.78 3.19 19.57
N VAL A 109 21.72 3.52 18.85
CA VAL A 109 20.34 3.56 19.37
C VAL A 109 19.81 2.21 19.86
N VAL A 110 20.27 1.10 19.26
CA VAL A 110 19.75 -0.24 19.60
C VAL A 110 20.35 -0.76 20.90
N SER A 111 21.66 -0.59 21.06
CA SER A 111 22.40 -1.09 22.22
C SER A 111 22.58 -0.07 23.33
N GLY A 112 22.31 1.21 23.05
CA GLY A 112 22.56 2.33 23.96
C GLY A 112 24.05 2.62 24.19
N ASN A 113 24.95 1.98 23.43
CA ASN A 113 26.39 2.11 23.62
C ASN A 113 26.95 3.33 22.87
N ILE A 114 27.91 4.01 23.50
CA ILE A 114 28.70 5.05 22.85
C ILE A 114 29.95 4.43 22.22
N ILE A 115 30.01 4.44 20.90
CA ILE A 115 31.06 3.77 20.13
C ILE A 115 31.75 4.72 19.13
N PRO A 116 32.99 4.44 18.69
CA PRO A 116 33.64 5.22 17.64
C PRO A 116 32.82 5.24 16.35
N ILE A 117 32.77 6.38 15.67
CA ILE A 117 31.96 6.54 14.44
C ILE A 117 32.34 5.53 13.35
N ASP A 118 33.61 5.17 13.21
CA ASP A 118 34.04 4.17 12.22
C ASP A 118 33.60 2.75 12.58
N THR A 119 33.53 2.44 13.88
CA THR A 119 32.94 1.19 14.36
C THR A 119 31.46 1.17 14.08
N TRP A 120 30.76 2.27 14.36
CA TRP A 120 29.34 2.40 14.03
C TRP A 120 29.09 2.26 12.53
N ARG A 121 29.88 2.88 11.65
CA ARG A 121 29.79 2.72 10.19
C ARG A 121 29.97 1.27 9.75
N LYS A 122 30.94 0.55 10.36
CA LYS A 122 31.13 -0.89 10.11
C LYS A 122 29.92 -1.69 10.58
N LEU A 123 29.34 -1.38 11.73
CA LEU A 123 28.12 -2.00 12.23
C LEU A 123 26.91 -1.69 11.35
N GLN A 124 26.75 -0.46 10.85
CA GLN A 124 25.69 -0.13 9.90
C GLN A 124 25.88 -0.87 8.57
N LYS A 125 27.13 -1.01 8.11
CA LYS A 125 27.47 -1.81 6.92
C LYS A 125 27.24 -3.30 7.14
N GLN A 126 27.54 -3.82 8.34
CA GLN A 126 27.28 -5.21 8.73
C GLN A 126 25.79 -5.47 8.91
N LYS A 127 25.04 -4.59 9.58
CA LYS A 127 23.57 -4.60 9.62
C LYS A 127 23.00 -4.56 8.21
N LYS A 128 23.52 -3.70 7.32
CA LYS A 128 23.16 -3.67 5.89
C LYS A 128 23.55 -4.96 5.14
N MET A 129 24.63 -5.64 5.54
CA MET A 129 25.06 -6.93 4.98
C MET A 129 24.29 -8.12 5.56
N GLU A 130 23.83 -8.03 6.81
CA GLU A 130 23.02 -9.01 7.53
C GLU A 130 21.56 -8.88 7.13
N THR A 131 21.05 -7.67 6.88
CA THR A 131 19.80 -7.45 6.15
C THR A 131 19.93 -7.88 4.69
N LYS A 132 21.04 -7.62 3.97
CA LYS A 132 21.29 -8.22 2.64
C LYS A 132 21.45 -9.74 2.63
N LYS A 133 21.78 -10.38 3.77
CA LYS A 133 21.85 -11.85 3.91
C LYS A 133 20.52 -12.47 4.36
N LYS A 134 19.62 -11.67 4.93
CA LYS A 134 18.29 -12.10 5.37
C LYS A 134 17.15 -11.64 4.46
N ASP A 135 17.42 -10.77 3.49
CA ASP A 135 16.42 -10.15 2.65
C ASP A 135 16.96 -10.03 1.22
N GLY A 136 16.17 -10.44 0.23
CA GLY A 136 16.55 -10.49 -1.19
C GLY A 136 17.08 -9.15 -1.71
N SER A 137 18.36 -9.09 -2.06
CA SER A 137 19.01 -7.84 -2.50
C SER A 137 19.43 -7.80 -3.97
N ASP A 138 18.82 -8.59 -4.85
CA ASP A 138 18.87 -8.27 -6.29
C ASP A 138 17.57 -7.55 -6.73
N PHE A 139 16.40 -7.89 -6.18
CA PHE A 139 15.14 -7.28 -6.62
C PHE A 139 14.98 -5.83 -6.13
N ALA A 140 15.19 -5.59 -4.84
CA ALA A 140 15.17 -4.23 -4.31
C ALA A 140 16.17 -3.35 -5.07
N ASP A 141 17.36 -3.84 -5.41
CA ASP A 141 18.38 -3.10 -6.17
C ASP A 141 17.91 -2.72 -7.61
N LEU A 142 16.84 -3.34 -8.14
CA LEU A 142 16.17 -2.86 -9.36
C LEU A 142 15.41 -1.54 -9.12
N PHE A 143 14.81 -1.36 -7.94
CA PHE A 143 13.87 -0.29 -7.60
C PHE A 143 14.35 0.67 -6.47
N ASN A 144 15.54 0.43 -5.88
CA ASN A 144 16.08 1.11 -4.70
C ASN A 144 17.05 2.26 -5.03
N GLU A 145 17.35 2.49 -6.32
CA GLU A 145 17.93 3.77 -6.70
C GLU A 145 16.84 4.82 -6.55
N SER A 146 17.13 5.91 -5.85
CA SER A 146 16.26 7.05 -5.55
C SER A 146 15.75 7.82 -6.80
N SER A 147 15.61 7.14 -7.92
CA SER A 147 14.94 7.55 -9.14
C SER A 147 13.51 7.03 -9.07
N ASN A 148 12.54 7.93 -9.00
CA ASN A 148 11.21 7.66 -9.52
C ASN A 148 11.39 7.09 -10.93
N ILE A 149 11.32 5.76 -11.09
CA ILE A 149 11.47 5.10 -12.39
C ILE A 149 10.35 5.66 -13.27
N LYS A 150 10.71 6.52 -14.22
CA LYS A 150 9.74 7.23 -15.08
C LYS A 150 9.36 6.42 -16.33
N PHE A 151 9.73 5.14 -16.36
CA PHE A 151 9.51 4.26 -17.49
C PHE A 151 8.83 2.96 -17.05
N THR A 152 8.17 2.33 -18.00
CA THR A 152 7.37 1.13 -17.83
C THR A 152 8.08 -0.08 -18.47
N PRO A 153 7.64 -1.32 -18.21
CA PRO A 153 8.14 -2.48 -18.95
C PRO A 153 8.05 -2.33 -20.48
N SER A 154 7.07 -1.56 -20.99
CA SER A 154 6.89 -1.31 -22.43
C SER A 154 8.03 -0.50 -23.06
N ASP A 155 8.78 0.24 -22.24
CA ASP A 155 9.91 1.06 -22.68
C ASP A 155 11.20 0.25 -22.83
N LEU A 156 11.29 -0.97 -22.28
CA LEU A 156 12.48 -1.83 -22.35
C LEU A 156 12.96 -2.15 -23.78
N ASN A 157 12.09 -1.98 -24.78
CA ASN A 157 12.42 -2.20 -26.19
C ASN A 157 12.84 -0.90 -26.93
N LYS A 158 12.77 0.26 -26.27
CA LYS A 158 13.14 1.55 -26.83
C LYS A 158 14.62 1.82 -26.55
N ASN A 159 15.46 1.74 -27.58
CA ASN A 159 16.94 1.80 -27.46
C ASN A 159 17.52 3.23 -27.35
N ASN A 160 16.71 4.23 -27.03
CA ASN A 160 17.10 5.65 -27.04
C ASN A 160 17.44 6.23 -25.66
N ASN A 161 17.21 5.51 -24.56
CA ASN A 161 17.50 5.99 -23.19
C ASN A 161 18.56 5.10 -22.50
N ASN A 162 19.63 5.70 -21.98
CA ASN A 162 20.68 4.98 -21.25
C ASN A 162 20.20 4.41 -19.91
N GLU A 163 19.32 5.10 -19.20
CA GLU A 163 18.74 4.63 -17.93
C GLU A 163 17.96 3.33 -18.12
N VAL A 164 17.13 3.28 -19.17
CA VAL A 164 16.37 2.08 -19.56
C VAL A 164 17.30 0.92 -19.94
N LYS A 165 18.42 1.20 -20.63
CA LYS A 165 19.41 0.17 -20.98
C LYS A 165 20.10 -0.40 -19.75
N GLU A 166 20.52 0.45 -18.81
CA GLU A 166 21.15 0.02 -17.56
C GLU A 166 20.19 -0.80 -16.71
N PHE A 167 18.95 -0.33 -16.56
CA PHE A 167 17.90 -1.09 -15.87
C PHE A 167 17.66 -2.45 -16.55
N LYS A 168 17.57 -2.50 -17.88
CA LYS A 168 17.37 -3.76 -18.62
C LYS A 168 18.51 -4.76 -18.39
N ILE A 169 19.75 -4.30 -18.27
CA ILE A 169 20.90 -5.16 -17.94
C ILE A 169 20.74 -5.74 -16.52
N LYS A 170 20.40 -4.90 -15.53
CA LYS A 170 20.15 -5.34 -14.16
C LYS A 170 18.98 -6.34 -14.09
N LEU A 171 17.86 -6.02 -14.75
CA LEU A 171 16.68 -6.88 -14.85
C LEU A 171 17.03 -8.25 -15.46
N ASN A 172 17.72 -8.28 -16.61
CA ASN A 172 18.12 -9.53 -17.24
C ASN A 172 19.04 -10.38 -16.33
N SER A 173 19.94 -9.72 -15.59
CA SER A 173 20.78 -10.41 -14.61
C SER A 173 19.98 -10.95 -13.43
N PHE A 174 18.97 -10.22 -12.95
CA PHE A 174 18.07 -10.67 -11.90
C PHE A 174 17.27 -11.90 -12.34
N GLU A 175 16.63 -11.82 -13.52
CA GLU A 175 15.82 -12.91 -14.07
C GLU A 175 16.64 -14.15 -14.40
N ALA A 176 17.90 -13.99 -14.83
CA ALA A 176 18.78 -15.13 -15.08
C ALA A 176 19.13 -15.89 -13.79
N LYS A 177 19.18 -15.21 -12.63
CA LYS A 177 19.41 -15.82 -11.33
C LYS A 177 18.13 -16.42 -10.73
N ASN A 178 16.97 -15.93 -11.14
CA ASN A 178 15.64 -16.36 -10.68
C ASN A 178 14.82 -16.83 -11.89
N PRO A 179 15.13 -18.00 -12.48
CA PRO A 179 14.52 -18.44 -13.73
C PRO A 179 13.08 -18.97 -13.57
N THR A 180 12.70 -19.45 -12.39
CA THR A 180 11.37 -20.02 -12.11
C THR A 180 10.63 -19.24 -11.02
N SER A 181 9.33 -19.54 -10.87
CA SER A 181 8.49 -19.02 -9.77
C SER A 181 8.94 -19.48 -8.39
N GLU A 182 9.61 -20.63 -8.31
CA GLU A 182 10.10 -21.22 -7.06
C GLU A 182 11.38 -20.53 -6.59
N ASP A 183 12.16 -19.99 -7.53
CA ASP A 183 13.38 -19.21 -7.25
C ASP A 183 13.05 -17.75 -6.89
N PHE A 184 11.86 -17.27 -7.25
CA PHE A 184 11.45 -15.88 -7.05
C PHE A 184 10.76 -15.68 -5.69
N ASN A 185 11.30 -14.76 -4.88
CA ASN A 185 10.67 -14.38 -3.63
C ASN A 185 9.48 -13.44 -3.87
N VAL A 186 8.25 -13.93 -3.68
CA VAL A 186 7.05 -13.12 -3.95
C VAL A 186 6.91 -11.92 -3.01
N ASP A 187 7.46 -12.00 -1.80
CA ASP A 187 7.45 -10.89 -0.85
C ASP A 187 8.18 -9.65 -1.40
N ASP A 188 9.10 -9.83 -2.35
CA ASP A 188 9.80 -8.73 -3.02
C ASP A 188 8.83 -7.83 -3.81
N LEU A 189 7.68 -8.37 -4.27
CA LEU A 189 6.65 -7.59 -4.98
C LEU A 189 5.97 -6.55 -4.08
N SER A 190 6.09 -6.66 -2.76
CA SER A 190 5.57 -5.67 -1.82
C SER A 190 6.18 -4.27 -2.03
N ILE A 191 7.41 -4.21 -2.58
CA ILE A 191 8.11 -2.97 -2.93
C ILE A 191 7.40 -2.23 -4.07
N LEU A 192 6.65 -2.96 -4.91
CA LEU A 192 5.90 -2.40 -6.04
C LEU A 192 4.49 -1.93 -5.66
N ILE A 193 4.10 -2.06 -4.39
CA ILE A 193 2.84 -1.56 -3.84
C ILE A 193 3.08 -0.17 -3.23
N ASN A 194 2.55 0.86 -3.88
CA ASN A 194 2.70 2.26 -3.50
C ASN A 194 1.80 2.59 -2.30
N ASN A 195 2.22 3.44 -1.38
CA ASN A 195 1.35 3.91 -0.29
C ASN A 195 0.61 5.21 -0.63
N GLU A 196 -0.61 5.15 -1.14
CA GLU A 196 -1.33 6.35 -1.58
C GLU A 196 -1.97 7.14 -0.41
N THR A 197 -1.81 6.74 0.85
CA THR A 197 -2.48 7.39 1.99
C THR A 197 -1.80 8.66 2.52
N PHE A 198 -0.64 9.05 1.99
CA PHE A 198 0.11 10.23 2.48
C PHE A 198 1.05 10.85 1.43
N THR A 199 1.31 12.17 1.54
CA THR A 199 2.15 12.95 0.60
C THR A 199 3.60 12.52 0.49
N ASN A 200 4.14 11.86 1.52
CA ASN A 200 5.57 11.57 1.64
C ASN A 200 5.97 10.23 1.01
N ASN A 201 5.28 9.80 -0.05
CA ASN A 201 5.62 8.58 -0.74
C ASN A 201 6.91 8.77 -1.54
N GLU A 202 8.05 8.54 -0.89
CA GLU A 202 9.41 8.79 -1.41
C GLU A 202 9.76 7.93 -2.64
N ALA A 203 8.99 6.88 -2.91
CA ALA A 203 9.15 6.01 -4.06
C ALA A 203 7.78 5.66 -4.66
N TYR A 204 7.47 6.25 -5.82
CA TYR A 204 6.38 5.78 -6.67
C TYR A 204 6.96 4.91 -7.79
N VAL A 205 6.48 3.67 -7.88
CA VAL A 205 6.78 2.78 -9.00
C VAL A 205 5.51 2.59 -9.81
N ASP A 206 5.62 2.76 -11.13
CA ASP A 206 4.50 2.50 -12.02
C ASP A 206 4.03 1.05 -11.86
N SER A 207 2.75 0.87 -11.51
CA SER A 207 2.20 -0.45 -11.17
C SER A 207 2.26 -1.45 -12.33
N SER A 208 2.53 -1.03 -13.58
CA SER A 208 2.82 -1.96 -14.68
C SER A 208 4.02 -2.89 -14.40
N TRP A 209 4.95 -2.50 -13.52
CA TRP A 209 6.01 -3.38 -13.05
C TRP A 209 5.49 -4.53 -12.19
N LEU A 210 4.48 -4.29 -11.35
CA LEU A 210 3.82 -5.36 -10.59
C LEU A 210 3.17 -6.37 -11.54
N ASP A 211 2.44 -5.87 -12.54
CA ASP A 211 1.81 -6.70 -13.58
C ASP A 211 2.84 -7.53 -14.36
N TYR A 212 3.99 -6.93 -14.69
CA TYR A 212 5.09 -7.61 -15.37
C TYR A 212 5.59 -8.83 -14.59
N PHE A 213 5.90 -8.67 -13.30
CA PHE A 213 6.46 -9.76 -12.51
C PHE A 213 5.43 -10.83 -12.17
N ILE A 214 4.17 -10.47 -11.90
CA ILE A 214 3.10 -11.45 -11.69
C ILE A 214 2.95 -12.34 -12.94
N ASN A 215 2.94 -11.74 -14.13
CA ASN A 215 2.88 -12.47 -15.40
C ASN A 215 4.13 -13.32 -15.65
N LYS A 216 5.32 -12.75 -15.44
CA LYS A 216 6.62 -13.41 -15.70
C LYS A 216 6.75 -14.70 -14.90
N TYR A 217 6.42 -14.62 -13.62
CA TYR A 217 6.58 -15.71 -12.67
C TYR A 217 5.30 -16.51 -12.43
N LYS A 218 4.19 -16.19 -13.09
CA LYS A 218 2.90 -16.91 -12.97
C LYS A 218 2.51 -17.15 -11.49
N ILE A 219 2.58 -16.10 -10.69
CA ILE A 219 2.42 -16.16 -9.23
C ILE A 219 1.08 -16.82 -8.85
N ASP A 220 1.12 -17.82 -7.97
CA ASP A 220 -0.08 -18.54 -7.51
C ASP A 220 -1.02 -17.58 -6.75
N TYR A 221 -2.32 -17.80 -6.91
CA TYR A 221 -3.39 -17.18 -6.13
C TYR A 221 -3.07 -17.08 -4.63
N ASN A 222 -2.53 -18.15 -4.02
CA ASN A 222 -2.27 -18.19 -2.58
C ASN A 222 -1.22 -17.14 -2.16
N LEU A 223 -0.31 -16.76 -3.07
CA LEU A 223 0.72 -15.76 -2.84
C LEU A 223 0.22 -14.34 -3.16
N LEU A 224 -0.83 -14.20 -3.97
CA LEU A 224 -1.50 -12.91 -4.22
C LEU A 224 -2.28 -12.40 -2.99
N TYR A 225 -2.61 -13.27 -2.04
CA TYR A 225 -3.33 -12.90 -0.82
C TYR A 225 -2.61 -11.81 0.00
N GLY A 226 -1.30 -11.99 0.25
CA GLY A 226 -0.50 -11.02 0.99
C GLY A 226 -0.37 -9.68 0.26
N LEU A 227 -0.26 -9.73 -1.07
CA LEU A 227 -0.20 -8.53 -1.90
C LEU A 227 -1.51 -7.76 -1.92
N MET A 228 -2.67 -8.45 -1.95
CA MET A 228 -3.99 -7.81 -1.89
C MET A 228 -4.19 -7.11 -0.54
N ASP A 229 -3.90 -7.79 0.57
CA ASP A 229 -3.99 -7.21 1.91
C ASP A 229 -3.12 -5.94 2.03
N LEU A 230 -1.88 -6.01 1.53
CA LEU A 230 -0.99 -4.86 1.51
C LEU A 230 -1.52 -3.73 0.62
N ALA A 231 -2.02 -4.04 -0.58
CA ALA A 231 -2.55 -3.05 -1.52
C ALA A 231 -3.80 -2.34 -0.97
N LEU A 232 -4.67 -3.05 -0.26
CA LEU A 232 -5.84 -2.46 0.41
C LEU A 232 -5.40 -1.53 1.56
N LYS A 233 -4.46 -1.97 2.40
CA LYS A 233 -3.94 -1.17 3.53
C LYS A 233 -3.24 0.12 3.07
N LYS A 234 -2.48 0.02 1.99
CA LYS A 234 -1.77 1.14 1.36
C LYS A 234 -2.63 1.96 0.41
N GLU A 235 -3.90 1.58 0.25
CA GLU A 235 -4.84 2.18 -0.69
C GLU A 235 -4.31 2.31 -2.14
N ASP A 236 -3.48 1.37 -2.58
CA ASP A 236 -2.98 1.32 -3.96
C ASP A 236 -4.05 0.75 -4.89
N TYR A 237 -4.94 1.63 -5.37
CA TYR A 237 -6.03 1.26 -6.26
C TYR A 237 -5.54 0.54 -7.53
N ARG A 238 -4.37 0.90 -8.05
CA ARG A 238 -3.82 0.29 -9.28
C ARG A 238 -3.35 -1.14 -9.00
N ALA A 239 -2.64 -1.36 -7.90
CA ALA A 239 -2.23 -2.69 -7.48
C ALA A 239 -3.44 -3.61 -7.21
N VAL A 240 -4.48 -3.11 -6.52
CA VAL A 240 -5.74 -3.85 -6.32
C VAL A 240 -6.31 -4.33 -7.65
N LYS A 241 -6.36 -3.45 -8.66
CA LYS A 241 -6.87 -3.79 -10.01
C LYS A 241 -6.01 -4.85 -10.70
N ILE A 242 -4.68 -4.73 -10.61
CA ILE A 242 -3.75 -5.70 -11.20
C ILE A 242 -3.93 -7.07 -10.56
N ILE A 243 -3.95 -7.14 -9.23
CA ILE A 243 -4.08 -8.42 -8.51
C ILE A 243 -5.41 -9.11 -8.86
N LEU A 244 -6.50 -8.35 -8.99
CA LEU A 244 -7.79 -8.88 -9.44
C LEU A 244 -7.75 -9.37 -10.90
N ASN A 245 -7.03 -8.68 -11.78
CA ASN A 245 -6.86 -9.12 -13.16
C ASN A 245 -6.10 -10.45 -13.27
N HIS A 246 -5.26 -10.75 -12.28
CA HIS A 246 -4.55 -12.04 -12.13
C HIS A 246 -5.39 -13.13 -11.45
N GLY A 247 -6.71 -12.95 -11.38
CA GLY A 247 -7.63 -13.99 -10.95
C GLY A 247 -7.81 -14.06 -9.44
N TYR A 248 -7.37 -13.05 -8.69
CA TYR A 248 -7.74 -12.93 -7.28
C TYR A 248 -9.27 -12.79 -7.15
N ILE A 249 -9.84 -13.39 -6.11
CA ILE A 249 -11.29 -13.45 -5.87
C ILE A 249 -11.55 -12.77 -4.54
N ILE A 250 -12.29 -11.66 -4.58
CA ILE A 250 -12.70 -10.91 -3.39
C ILE A 250 -13.65 -11.76 -2.57
N SER A 251 -13.41 -11.82 -1.26
CA SER A 251 -14.30 -12.41 -0.28
C SER A 251 -14.96 -11.34 0.57
N LYS A 252 -15.88 -11.76 1.44
CA LYS A 252 -16.50 -10.90 2.44
C LYS A 252 -15.49 -10.32 3.43
N LYS A 253 -14.29 -10.92 3.57
CA LYS A 253 -13.21 -10.41 4.42
C LYS A 253 -12.71 -9.06 3.88
N GLU A 254 -12.26 -9.03 2.63
CA GLU A 254 -11.72 -7.79 2.03
C GLU A 254 -12.78 -6.68 1.96
N ILE A 255 -14.06 -7.03 1.76
CA ILE A 255 -15.17 -6.07 1.82
C ILE A 255 -15.28 -5.43 3.20
N LYS A 256 -15.24 -6.23 4.27
CA LYS A 256 -15.33 -5.72 5.64
C LYS A 256 -14.12 -4.86 6.01
N ASP A 257 -12.92 -5.29 5.62
CA ASP A 257 -11.70 -4.54 5.91
C ASP A 257 -11.74 -3.16 5.21
N ALA A 258 -12.18 -3.11 3.95
CA ALA A 258 -12.36 -1.83 3.24
C ALA A 258 -13.50 -0.97 3.81
N GLU A 259 -14.59 -1.57 4.32
CA GLU A 259 -15.66 -0.84 5.01
C GLU A 259 -15.17 -0.19 6.30
N LEU A 260 -14.30 -0.87 7.05
CA LEU A 260 -13.68 -0.31 8.25
C LEU A 260 -12.78 0.87 7.89
N SER A 261 -11.94 0.74 6.87
CA SER A 261 -11.10 1.84 6.39
C SER A 261 -11.93 3.02 5.88
N LEU A 262 -13.04 2.77 5.18
CA LEU A 262 -13.95 3.81 4.72
C LEU A 262 -14.60 4.57 5.90
N LYS A 263 -15.05 3.84 6.93
CA LYS A 263 -15.61 4.45 8.15
C LYS A 263 -14.58 5.31 8.88
N TYR A 264 -13.33 4.84 8.95
CA TYR A 264 -12.23 5.60 9.51
C TYR A 264 -11.98 6.89 8.71
N TYR A 265 -11.85 6.78 7.38
CA TYR A 265 -11.75 7.94 6.48
C TYR A 265 -12.87 8.97 6.68
N GLU A 266 -14.12 8.52 6.74
CA GLU A 266 -15.29 9.40 6.95
C GLU A 266 -15.23 10.09 8.33
N SER A 267 -14.78 9.37 9.36
CA SER A 267 -14.68 9.90 10.73
C SER A 267 -13.71 11.08 10.87
N LEU A 268 -12.67 11.11 10.03
CA LEU A 268 -11.68 12.18 10.02
C LEU A 268 -12.25 13.52 9.52
N ASN A 269 -13.38 13.50 8.79
CA ASN A 269 -14.01 14.69 8.23
C ASN A 269 -13.02 15.60 7.48
N GLY A 270 -12.11 14.98 6.71
CA GLY A 270 -11.08 15.68 5.94
C GLY A 270 -9.87 16.19 6.73
N LYS A 271 -9.77 15.89 8.04
CA LYS A 271 -8.60 16.23 8.85
C LYS A 271 -7.51 15.16 8.69
N ILE A 272 -6.26 15.61 8.65
CA ILE A 272 -5.10 14.72 8.62
C ILE A 272 -4.95 14.04 9.98
N ASP A 273 -4.74 12.73 9.98
CA ASP A 273 -4.30 11.97 11.14
C ASP A 273 -2.77 11.84 11.11
N THR A 274 -2.10 12.53 12.01
CA THR A 274 -0.63 12.53 12.08
C THR A 274 -0.07 11.30 12.79
N ASP A 275 -0.85 10.65 13.65
CA ASP A 275 -0.40 9.49 14.41
C ASP A 275 -0.37 8.25 13.52
N GLU A 276 -1.39 8.12 12.66
CA GLU A 276 -1.50 7.03 11.67
C GLU A 276 -0.90 7.38 10.30
N PHE A 277 -0.31 8.57 10.16
CA PHE A 277 0.23 9.09 8.89
C PHE A 277 -0.77 8.98 7.73
N TYR A 278 -2.00 9.42 7.97
CA TYR A 278 -3.11 9.29 7.04
C TYR A 278 -3.67 10.67 6.65
N ASP A 279 -3.59 10.99 5.36
CA ASP A 279 -4.15 12.22 4.80
C ASP A 279 -5.35 11.87 3.90
N PRO A 280 -6.59 12.18 4.34
CA PRO A 280 -7.80 11.92 3.56
C PRO A 280 -7.80 12.53 2.15
N SER A 281 -7.00 13.55 1.88
CA SER A 281 -6.93 14.16 0.54
C SER A 281 -6.23 13.29 -0.50
N PHE A 282 -5.45 12.29 -0.08
CA PHE A 282 -4.79 11.32 -0.98
C PHE A 282 -5.45 9.95 -0.99
N SER A 283 -6.33 9.69 -0.01
CA SER A 283 -7.03 8.42 0.12
C SER A 283 -7.78 8.02 -1.15
N GLN A 284 -7.69 6.73 -1.49
CA GLN A 284 -8.44 6.08 -2.55
C GLN A 284 -9.52 5.15 -2.02
N ILE A 285 -9.77 5.12 -0.71
CA ILE A 285 -10.57 4.07 -0.09
C ILE A 285 -11.98 3.97 -0.65
N SER A 286 -12.66 5.10 -0.86
CA SER A 286 -14.02 5.12 -1.44
C SER A 286 -14.06 4.49 -2.84
N LYS A 287 -13.02 4.74 -3.65
CA LYS A 287 -12.86 4.18 -4.99
C LYS A 287 -12.56 2.68 -4.93
N ILE A 288 -11.63 2.28 -4.06
CA ILE A 288 -11.26 0.88 -3.83
C ILE A 288 -12.48 0.09 -3.37
N TYR A 289 -13.16 0.54 -2.32
CA TYR A 289 -14.32 -0.12 -1.74
C TYR A 289 -15.40 -0.38 -2.80
N THR A 290 -15.77 0.66 -3.55
CA THR A 290 -16.78 0.53 -4.61
C THR A 290 -16.35 -0.46 -5.69
N PHE A 291 -15.08 -0.42 -6.09
CA PHE A 291 -14.53 -1.33 -7.09
C PHE A 291 -14.54 -2.79 -6.61
N ILE A 292 -13.95 -3.10 -5.45
CA ILE A 292 -13.87 -4.47 -4.95
C ILE A 292 -15.26 -5.03 -4.62
N LYS A 293 -16.19 -4.18 -4.15
CA LYS A 293 -17.58 -4.55 -3.93
C LYS A 293 -18.28 -4.94 -5.23
N SER A 294 -18.05 -4.19 -6.31
CA SER A 294 -18.58 -4.55 -7.63
C SER A 294 -18.08 -5.91 -8.10
N LYS A 295 -16.81 -6.26 -7.81
CA LYS A 295 -16.20 -7.56 -8.15
C LYS A 295 -16.70 -8.69 -7.26
N TYR A 296 -16.92 -8.41 -5.98
CA TYR A 296 -17.50 -9.35 -5.03
C TYR A 296 -18.91 -9.80 -5.44
N LEU A 297 -19.77 -8.86 -5.83
CA LEU A 297 -21.18 -9.13 -6.17
C LEU A 297 -21.37 -10.03 -7.41
N ILE A 298 -20.35 -10.10 -8.28
CA ILE A 298 -20.37 -10.90 -9.51
C ILE A 298 -19.57 -12.20 -9.40
N ASN A 299 -19.15 -12.57 -8.18
CA ASN A 299 -18.58 -13.89 -7.95
C ASN A 299 -19.60 -14.96 -8.32
N HIS A 300 -19.20 -15.91 -9.16
CA HIS A 300 -20.06 -16.98 -9.65
C HIS A 300 -19.31 -18.28 -9.82
N ILE A 301 -20.06 -19.37 -9.92
CA ILE A 301 -19.53 -20.67 -10.27
C ILE A 301 -19.26 -20.74 -11.77
N GLU A 302 -18.08 -21.19 -12.16
CA GLU A 302 -17.76 -21.56 -13.52
C GLU A 302 -17.14 -22.97 -13.50
N ASP A 303 -17.90 -23.95 -13.99
CA ASP A 303 -17.48 -25.35 -14.07
C ASP A 303 -17.83 -25.91 -15.47
N PRO A 304 -16.85 -26.51 -16.20
CA PRO A 304 -17.10 -27.15 -17.49
C PRO A 304 -18.14 -28.28 -17.44
N ASP A 305 -18.31 -28.92 -16.28
CA ASP A 305 -19.30 -29.98 -16.08
C ASP A 305 -20.74 -29.43 -15.96
N GLY A 306 -20.92 -28.11 -16.03
CA GLY A 306 -22.20 -27.42 -15.93
C GLY A 306 -22.66 -27.19 -14.49
N TYR A 307 -22.02 -27.80 -13.49
CA TYR A 307 -22.28 -27.58 -12.08
C TYR A 307 -21.06 -27.92 -11.22
N THR A 308 -21.03 -27.40 -10.00
CA THR A 308 -20.06 -27.79 -8.97
C THR A 308 -20.75 -28.29 -7.70
N ASN A 309 -20.02 -29.01 -6.85
CA ASN A 309 -20.54 -29.53 -5.60
C ASN A 309 -20.15 -28.60 -4.44
N LEU A 310 -21.14 -28.10 -3.71
CA LEU A 310 -20.96 -27.51 -2.39
C LEU A 310 -20.67 -28.63 -1.39
N ARG A 311 -19.53 -28.57 -0.71
CA ARG A 311 -19.10 -29.59 0.26
C ARG A 311 -19.13 -29.10 1.69
N LYS A 312 -19.23 -30.03 2.64
CA LYS A 312 -19.28 -29.70 4.06
C LYS A 312 -17.94 -29.28 4.64
N GLU A 313 -16.84 -29.83 4.12
CA GLU A 313 -15.47 -29.54 4.54
C GLU A 313 -14.56 -29.20 3.35
N LYS A 314 -13.36 -28.68 3.65
CA LYS A 314 -12.32 -28.24 2.70
C LYS A 314 -11.62 -29.41 1.97
N ASN A 315 -12.36 -30.38 1.44
CA ASN A 315 -11.78 -31.51 0.69
C ASN A 315 -12.78 -32.15 -0.29
N ALA A 316 -12.26 -32.85 -1.30
CA ALA A 316 -13.05 -33.42 -2.40
C ALA A 316 -13.85 -34.68 -2.03
N SER A 317 -13.56 -35.34 -0.91
CA SER A 317 -14.27 -36.53 -0.44
C SER A 317 -15.41 -36.20 0.55
N SER A 318 -15.49 -34.95 1.00
CA SER A 318 -16.49 -34.50 1.97
C SER A 318 -17.91 -34.58 1.43
N GLU A 319 -18.86 -34.73 2.36
CA GLU A 319 -20.30 -34.76 2.13
C GLU A 319 -20.75 -33.64 1.18
N ILE A 320 -21.50 -34.00 0.13
CA ILE A 320 -22.07 -33.04 -0.81
C ILE A 320 -23.35 -32.47 -0.22
N LEU A 321 -23.31 -31.17 0.07
CA LEU A 321 -24.42 -30.43 0.62
C LEU A 321 -25.42 -29.99 -0.46
N GLN A 322 -24.94 -29.61 -1.64
CA GLN A 322 -25.75 -29.07 -2.73
C GLN A 322 -24.99 -29.14 -4.05
N LYS A 323 -25.70 -29.29 -5.18
CA LYS A 323 -25.17 -28.96 -6.53
C LYS A 323 -25.48 -27.50 -6.87
N ILE A 324 -24.46 -26.74 -7.27
CA ILE A 324 -24.56 -25.34 -7.68
C ILE A 324 -24.34 -25.28 -9.19
N GLN A 325 -25.26 -24.68 -9.94
CA GLN A 325 -25.13 -24.62 -11.41
C GLN A 325 -24.03 -23.65 -11.83
N SER A 326 -23.37 -23.93 -12.94
CA SER A 326 -22.44 -22.99 -13.58
C SER A 326 -23.21 -21.72 -13.99
N GLY A 327 -22.59 -20.55 -13.80
CA GLY A 327 -23.22 -19.23 -13.93
C GLY A 327 -23.99 -18.77 -12.68
N GLU A 328 -24.19 -19.61 -11.67
CA GLU A 328 -24.87 -19.19 -10.43
C GLU A 328 -23.95 -18.27 -9.61
N THR A 329 -24.43 -17.06 -9.29
CA THR A 329 -23.71 -16.15 -8.39
C THR A 329 -23.71 -16.66 -6.95
N ILE A 330 -22.62 -16.38 -6.24
CA ILE A 330 -22.37 -16.85 -4.88
C ILE A 330 -21.74 -15.74 -4.03
N GLU A 331 -21.97 -15.78 -2.71
CA GLU A 331 -21.22 -14.98 -1.76
C GLU A 331 -19.97 -15.76 -1.33
N VAL A 332 -18.76 -15.26 -1.60
CA VAL A 332 -17.52 -15.84 -1.07
C VAL A 332 -17.29 -15.30 0.34
N LEU A 333 -17.30 -16.15 1.36
CA LEU A 333 -17.18 -15.76 2.77
C LEU A 333 -15.72 -15.76 3.25
N ASP A 334 -14.96 -16.77 2.83
CA ASP A 334 -13.52 -16.94 3.13
C ASP A 334 -12.83 -17.46 1.87
N ASN A 335 -11.74 -16.81 1.47
CA ASN A 335 -10.91 -17.15 0.32
C ASN A 335 -9.52 -17.72 0.71
N THR A 336 -9.37 -18.19 1.96
CA THR A 336 -8.10 -18.74 2.44
C THR A 336 -7.89 -20.20 2.01
N GLY A 337 -6.79 -20.45 1.28
CA GLY A 337 -6.40 -21.77 0.78
C GLY A 337 -7.16 -22.18 -0.48
N ASP A 338 -7.16 -23.46 -0.83
CA ASP A 338 -7.76 -23.90 -2.11
C ASP A 338 -9.28 -24.11 -2.06
N TRP A 339 -9.85 -24.16 -0.86
CA TRP A 339 -11.27 -24.40 -0.64
C TRP A 339 -11.93 -23.20 0.02
N PHE A 340 -12.68 -22.44 -0.77
CA PHE A 340 -13.34 -21.24 -0.32
C PHE A 340 -14.64 -21.58 0.36
N GLN A 341 -14.90 -20.91 1.48
CA GLN A 341 -16.22 -20.97 2.09
C GLN A 341 -17.15 -20.05 1.30
N VAL A 342 -18.28 -20.57 0.85
CA VAL A 342 -19.24 -19.83 0.03
C VAL A 342 -20.64 -19.98 0.60
N LYS A 343 -21.52 -19.03 0.27
CA LYS A 343 -22.96 -19.11 0.52
C LYS A 343 -23.70 -19.00 -0.81
N THR A 344 -24.58 -19.97 -1.07
CA THR A 344 -25.35 -20.08 -2.32
C THR A 344 -26.54 -19.12 -2.32
N LYS A 345 -27.17 -18.91 -3.48
CA LYS A 345 -28.43 -18.13 -3.58
C LYS A 345 -29.54 -18.67 -2.69
N LYS A 346 -29.52 -19.97 -2.43
CA LYS A 346 -30.47 -20.66 -1.53
C LYS A 346 -30.12 -20.50 -0.04
N GLY A 347 -29.09 -19.72 0.28
CA GLY A 347 -28.66 -19.44 1.64
C GLY A 347 -27.81 -20.53 2.29
N LYS A 348 -27.45 -21.60 1.57
CA LYS A 348 -26.66 -22.70 2.13
C LYS A 348 -25.16 -22.37 2.11
N THR A 349 -24.48 -22.64 3.22
CA THR A 349 -23.03 -22.42 3.34
C THR A 349 -22.26 -23.74 3.27
N GLY A 350 -21.09 -23.71 2.64
CA GLY A 350 -20.18 -24.84 2.51
C GLY A 350 -18.92 -24.44 1.75
N TYR A 351 -18.18 -25.42 1.23
CA TYR A 351 -16.89 -25.22 0.58
C TYR A 351 -16.93 -25.61 -0.90
N VAL A 352 -16.30 -24.77 -1.73
CA VAL A 352 -16.09 -25.01 -3.16
C VAL A 352 -14.62 -24.73 -3.45
N HIS A 353 -14.02 -25.56 -4.30
CA HIS A 353 -12.62 -25.39 -4.69
C HIS A 353 -12.46 -24.10 -5.53
N LYS A 354 -11.41 -23.30 -5.27
CA LYS A 354 -11.18 -21.99 -5.89
C LYS A 354 -11.20 -22.00 -7.41
N SER A 355 -10.76 -23.11 -8.02
CA SER A 355 -10.74 -23.28 -9.48
C SER A 355 -12.13 -23.28 -10.14
N ARG A 356 -13.21 -23.40 -9.35
CA ARG A 356 -14.60 -23.39 -9.82
C ARG A 356 -15.31 -22.06 -9.60
N ILE A 357 -14.59 -21.08 -9.05
CA ILE A 357 -15.13 -19.76 -8.74
C ILE A 357 -14.42 -18.77 -9.64
N LYS A 358 -15.18 -17.85 -10.21
CA LYS A 358 -14.65 -16.70 -10.92
C LYS A 358 -15.28 -15.43 -10.39
N SER A 359 -14.45 -14.41 -10.24
CA SER A 359 -14.92 -13.03 -10.22
C SER A 359 -14.92 -12.56 -11.67
N GLY A 360 -16.06 -12.15 -12.20
CA GLY A 360 -16.19 -11.84 -13.62
C GLY A 360 -15.20 -10.76 -14.07
N ASN A 361 -14.20 -11.14 -14.88
CA ASN A 361 -13.51 -10.22 -15.78
C ASN A 361 -14.33 -10.07 -17.06
N ASN A 362 -15.57 -9.68 -16.86
CA ASN A 362 -16.52 -9.65 -17.93
C ASN A 362 -16.70 -8.21 -18.40
N ASN A 363 -15.88 -7.86 -19.39
CA ASN A 363 -16.31 -7.01 -20.51
C ASN A 363 -17.53 -7.60 -21.27
N LYS A 364 -18.21 -8.64 -20.74
CA LYS A 364 -19.29 -9.41 -21.39
C LYS A 364 -20.41 -9.97 -20.47
N SER A 365 -20.49 -9.61 -19.19
CA SER A 365 -21.61 -9.97 -18.30
C SER A 365 -21.88 -8.77 -17.44
N SER A 366 -22.70 -7.90 -18.00
CA SER A 366 -23.13 -6.69 -17.35
C SER A 366 -23.92 -7.02 -16.08
N ALA A 367 -23.34 -6.71 -14.93
CA ALA A 367 -24.10 -6.63 -13.68
C ALA A 367 -25.23 -5.61 -13.88
N SER A 368 -26.44 -5.93 -13.44
CA SER A 368 -27.52 -4.94 -13.44
C SER A 368 -27.49 -4.12 -12.15
N LEU A 369 -27.49 -2.80 -12.30
CA LEU A 369 -27.64 -1.84 -11.21
C LEU A 369 -28.99 -1.16 -11.34
N GLU A 370 -29.69 -1.00 -10.23
CA GLU A 370 -30.87 -0.14 -10.19
C GLU A 370 -30.46 1.27 -9.77
N LEU A 371 -30.58 2.22 -10.70
CA LEU A 371 -30.29 3.64 -10.46
C LEU A 371 -31.57 4.45 -10.32
N TYR A 372 -31.61 5.31 -9.33
CA TYR A 372 -32.72 6.16 -8.98
C TYR A 372 -32.47 7.59 -9.48
N ASP A 373 -33.50 8.28 -9.98
CA ASP A 373 -33.38 9.67 -10.42
C ASP A 373 -33.09 10.65 -9.26
N ARG A 374 -33.44 10.27 -8.03
CA ARG A 374 -33.24 11.03 -6.78
C ARG A 374 -32.74 10.07 -5.68
N PRO A 375 -32.13 10.58 -4.60
CA PRO A 375 -31.68 9.74 -3.47
C PRO A 375 -32.85 9.32 -2.58
N ASP A 376 -33.83 8.62 -3.18
CA ASP A 376 -35.08 8.18 -2.56
C ASP A 376 -35.59 6.92 -3.27
N PHE A 377 -36.00 5.90 -2.51
CA PHE A 377 -36.52 4.65 -3.08
C PHE A 377 -37.90 4.80 -3.75
N SER A 378 -38.64 5.89 -3.47
CA SER A 378 -39.90 6.18 -4.16
C SER A 378 -39.73 6.80 -5.54
N SER A 379 -38.49 7.13 -5.89
CA SER A 379 -38.14 7.84 -7.10
C SER A 379 -38.10 6.91 -8.32
N PHE A 380 -38.13 7.47 -9.53
CA PHE A 380 -38.10 6.64 -10.73
C PHE A 380 -36.76 5.90 -10.81
N SER A 381 -36.81 4.57 -10.90
CA SER A 381 -35.63 3.74 -11.02
C SER A 381 -35.47 3.15 -12.41
N LYS A 382 -34.22 2.89 -12.79
CA LYS A 382 -33.85 2.25 -14.04
C LYS A 382 -32.78 1.19 -13.78
N GLU A 383 -33.07 -0.02 -14.24
CA GLU A 383 -32.07 -1.10 -14.28
C GLU A 383 -31.07 -0.84 -15.43
N ILE A 384 -29.78 -0.86 -15.11
CA ILE A 384 -28.68 -0.61 -16.03
C ILE A 384 -27.69 -1.76 -15.99
N LEU A 385 -27.49 -2.35 -17.16
CA LEU A 385 -26.42 -3.30 -17.43
C LEU A 385 -25.07 -2.58 -17.49
N VAL A 386 -24.23 -2.75 -16.48
CA VAL A 386 -22.89 -2.13 -16.37
C VAL A 386 -21.95 -2.69 -17.44
N LYS A 387 -21.45 -1.84 -18.33
CA LYS A 387 -20.50 -2.21 -19.41
C LYS A 387 -19.14 -1.56 -19.23
N GLU A 388 -19.09 -0.51 -18.42
CA GLU A 388 -17.93 0.34 -18.18
C GLU A 388 -17.71 0.50 -16.67
N GLU A 389 -16.60 1.14 -16.29
CA GLU A 389 -16.33 1.48 -14.90
C GLU A 389 -17.36 2.48 -14.37
N ILE A 390 -17.72 2.31 -13.09
CA ILE A 390 -18.62 3.22 -12.38
C ILE A 390 -17.79 4.40 -11.87
N GLU A 391 -18.14 5.59 -12.31
CA GLU A 391 -17.59 6.85 -11.80
C GLU A 391 -18.51 7.35 -10.67
N ILE A 392 -17.98 7.55 -9.47
CA ILE A 392 -18.73 8.21 -8.39
C ILE A 392 -18.57 9.71 -8.56
N VAL A 393 -19.67 10.39 -8.86
CA VAL A 393 -19.69 11.84 -9.09
C VAL A 393 -19.86 12.58 -7.78
N HIS A 394 -20.71 12.06 -6.89
CA HIS A 394 -20.99 12.69 -5.59
C HIS A 394 -21.53 11.65 -4.60
N GLN A 395 -21.22 11.79 -3.31
CA GLN A 395 -21.73 10.91 -2.26
C GLN A 395 -22.61 11.71 -1.30
N ASN A 396 -23.76 11.15 -0.96
CA ASN A 396 -24.72 11.69 0.01
C ASN A 396 -25.04 10.58 1.02
N LEU A 397 -25.50 10.93 2.23
CA LEU A 397 -25.83 9.99 3.30
C LEU A 397 -26.72 8.84 2.79
N GLY A 398 -26.12 7.66 2.61
CA GLY A 398 -26.78 6.44 2.12
C GLY A 398 -26.96 6.31 0.60
N TRP A 399 -26.43 7.23 -0.20
CA TRP A 399 -26.58 7.26 -1.66
C TRP A 399 -25.32 7.72 -2.40
N ASN A 400 -24.93 6.98 -3.43
CA ASN A 400 -23.87 7.39 -4.35
C ASN A 400 -24.49 7.92 -5.64
N PHE A 401 -24.29 9.18 -5.98
CA PHE A 401 -24.56 9.69 -7.32
C PHE A 401 -23.42 9.26 -8.25
N ILE A 402 -23.75 8.41 -9.21
CA ILE A 402 -22.77 7.78 -10.09
C ILE A 402 -23.03 8.12 -11.55
N LYS A 403 -22.02 7.88 -12.38
CA LYS A 403 -22.09 7.84 -13.83
C LYS A 403 -21.56 6.49 -14.31
N VAL A 404 -22.35 5.78 -15.11
CA VAL A 404 -22.00 4.47 -15.66
C VAL A 404 -22.59 4.33 -17.06
N ASN A 405 -21.79 3.91 -18.03
CA ASN A 405 -22.17 3.87 -19.46
C ASN A 405 -22.75 5.21 -19.98
N GLY A 406 -22.25 6.34 -19.48
CA GLY A 406 -22.78 7.68 -19.81
C GLY A 406 -24.12 8.05 -19.17
N ILE A 407 -24.72 7.18 -18.35
CA ILE A 407 -25.97 7.45 -17.62
C ILE A 407 -25.64 7.82 -16.18
N THR A 408 -26.29 8.86 -15.65
CA THR A 408 -26.15 9.27 -14.26
C THR A 408 -27.38 8.87 -13.43
N GLY A 409 -27.17 8.63 -12.14
CA GLY A 409 -28.24 8.33 -11.19
C GLY A 409 -27.73 8.03 -9.79
N TYR A 410 -28.66 7.92 -8.85
CA TYR A 410 -28.40 7.60 -7.45
C TYR A 410 -28.44 6.08 -7.22
N LEU A 411 -27.40 5.54 -6.62
CA LEU A 411 -27.26 4.15 -6.23
C LEU A 411 -27.27 4.06 -4.68
N PRO A 412 -28.24 3.36 -4.06
CA PRO A 412 -28.32 3.25 -2.61
C PRO A 412 -27.17 2.40 -2.06
N THR A 413 -26.63 2.79 -0.90
CA THR A 413 -25.66 1.96 -0.15
C THR A 413 -26.36 0.73 0.43
N GLU A 414 -25.59 -0.30 0.80
CA GLU A 414 -26.19 -1.49 1.43
C GLU A 414 -26.79 -1.17 2.79
N GLU A 415 -26.17 -0.27 3.57
CA GLU A 415 -26.75 0.24 4.82
C GLU A 415 -28.14 0.86 4.56
N LYS A 416 -28.29 1.63 3.47
CA LYS A 416 -29.56 2.23 3.09
C LYS A 416 -30.59 1.21 2.62
N LYS A 417 -30.18 0.14 1.94
CA LYS A 417 -31.04 -1.00 1.59
C LYS A 417 -31.46 -1.80 2.82
N GLU A 418 -30.57 -1.98 3.79
CA GLU A 418 -30.87 -2.65 5.06
C GLU A 418 -31.83 -1.84 5.94
N GLU A 419 -31.72 -0.51 5.94
CA GLU A 419 -32.70 0.39 6.57
C GLU A 419 -34.09 0.20 5.96
N LEU A 420 -34.20 0.21 4.63
CA LEU A 420 -35.47 -0.01 3.92
C LEU A 420 -36.08 -1.36 4.31
N LEU A 421 -35.28 -2.43 4.33
CA LEU A 421 -35.73 -3.78 4.72
C LEU A 421 -36.20 -3.85 6.18
N LYS A 422 -35.65 -3.02 7.09
CA LYS A 422 -36.08 -2.93 8.49
C LYS A 422 -37.38 -2.14 8.63
N GLU A 423 -37.55 -1.07 7.86
CA GLU A 423 -38.77 -0.26 7.82
C GLU A 423 -39.95 -1.04 7.24
N ASP A 424 -39.75 -1.77 6.14
CA ASP A 424 -40.77 -2.64 5.57
C ASP A 424 -41.21 -3.70 6.57
N LYS A 425 -40.27 -4.38 7.24
CA LYS A 425 -40.60 -5.36 8.30
C LYS A 425 -41.41 -4.76 9.45
N LYS A 426 -41.13 -3.52 9.86
CA LYS A 426 -41.93 -2.79 10.87
C LYS A 426 -43.33 -2.44 10.36
N LYS A 427 -43.46 -2.09 9.08
CA LYS A 427 -44.75 -1.78 8.44
C LYS A 427 -45.63 -3.03 8.34
N PHE A 428 -45.04 -4.18 8.01
CA PHE A 428 -45.73 -5.46 7.99
C PHE A 428 -46.02 -6.03 9.39
N SER A 429 -45.24 -5.69 10.43
CA SER A 429 -45.59 -6.05 11.81
C SER A 429 -46.72 -5.21 12.38
N PHE A 430 -46.85 -3.94 11.96
CA PHE A 430 -47.94 -3.05 12.38
C PHE A 430 -49.29 -3.40 11.71
N LEU A 431 -49.26 -3.92 10.47
CA LEU A 431 -50.45 -4.41 9.77
C LEU A 431 -50.92 -5.80 10.24
N ALA A 432 -50.20 -6.44 11.16
CA ALA A 432 -50.58 -7.72 11.76
C ALA A 432 -51.34 -7.57 13.09
N GLU A 433 -51.63 -6.34 13.54
CA GLU A 433 -52.44 -6.05 14.72
C GLU A 433 -53.76 -5.36 14.36
N GLU A 434 -54.55 -5.94 13.44
CA GLU A 434 -56.00 -5.67 13.40
C GLU A 434 -56.76 -7.00 13.22
N GLU A 435 -57.47 -7.35 14.30
CA GLU A 435 -58.62 -8.26 14.38
C GLU A 435 -58.39 -9.78 14.22
N ASP A 436 -57.86 -10.40 15.27
CA ASP A 436 -58.38 -11.70 15.75
C ASP A 436 -59.82 -11.51 16.27
N ILE A 437 -60.79 -11.31 15.38
CA ILE A 437 -62.19 -11.60 15.69
C ILE A 437 -62.29 -13.13 15.75
N LYS A 438 -62.19 -13.67 16.97
CA LYS A 438 -62.66 -15.03 17.25
C LYS A 438 -64.08 -15.18 16.71
N PRO A 439 -64.40 -16.27 15.98
CA PRO A 439 -65.78 -16.54 15.63
C PRO A 439 -66.51 -16.90 16.92
N GLU A 440 -67.25 -15.94 17.50
CA GLU A 440 -68.32 -16.27 18.43
C GLU A 440 -69.33 -17.12 17.66
N LYS A 441 -69.47 -18.39 18.09
CA LYS A 441 -70.58 -19.24 17.69
C LYS A 441 -71.88 -18.53 18.06
N LYS A 442 -72.52 -17.88 17.08
CA LYS A 442 -73.95 -17.61 17.18
C LYS A 442 -74.65 -18.97 17.19
N LYS A 443 -75.23 -19.32 18.35
CA LYS A 443 -76.22 -20.40 18.44
C LYS A 443 -77.29 -20.15 17.38
N GLY A 444 -77.50 -21.14 16.53
CA GLY A 444 -78.57 -21.11 15.56
C GLY A 444 -79.91 -21.22 16.28
N PHE A 445 -80.96 -20.68 15.67
CA PHE A 445 -82.35 -20.75 16.14
C PHE A 445 -82.81 -22.18 16.55
N TRP A 446 -82.16 -23.22 16.04
CA TRP A 446 -82.46 -24.62 16.33
C TRP A 446 -81.73 -25.22 17.55
N ASP A 447 -80.70 -24.55 18.09
CA ASP A 447 -79.92 -25.04 19.24
C ASP A 447 -80.65 -24.90 20.59
N ASN A 448 -81.91 -24.43 20.60
CA ASN A 448 -82.77 -24.33 21.77
C ASN A 448 -83.96 -25.30 21.76
N LEU A 449 -84.11 -26.16 20.72
CA LEU A 449 -85.22 -27.11 20.67
C LEU A 449 -84.83 -28.57 20.97
N PHE A 450 -83.56 -28.94 20.82
CA PHE A 450 -83.08 -30.29 21.16
C PHE A 450 -81.61 -30.27 21.62
N GLY A 451 -81.39 -29.85 22.86
CA GLY A 451 -80.19 -30.19 23.69
C GLY A 451 -78.84 -29.69 23.21
#